data_AF-A0A5Q4SGE4-F1
#
_entry.id   AF-A0A5Q4SGE4-F1
#
_cell.length_a   1.000
_cell.length_b   1.000
_cell.length_c   1.000
_cell.angle_alpha   90.00
_cell.angle_beta   90.00
_cell.angle_gamma   90.00
#
_symmetry.space_group_name_H-M   'P 1'
#
loop_
_entity.id
_entity.type
_entity.pdbx_description
1 polymer ?
#
loop_
_entity_poly.entity_id
_entity_poly.type
_entity_poly.pdbx_seq_one_letter_code
_entity_poly.pdbx_strand_id
1 'polypeptide(L)'
;MDECERAADGKICSSDYWVARKGSVGKSAARFLRMVAYPALLLAVILVGVFAVRQKWDPAWVSPLFLLGVIAYLVLLERLIPYDRNWHPGKREWRLYGIYFLLTMAGSGLAQLLVALAIGLISPAEPTYHLGIEIPGALLTGSLASYLVHRLGHRNPVLWRLHGVHHVPEKVNVANNGVNHVLDIVLAQGLVQLALALVGFSRPAVLVVGLFVAAQGYFVHANIDVRIGPLNHLLASPEQHRLHHSTDLAEAGHYGSDLSCWDHLLGSFTWRPGREPAA
;
A
#
# COMPACT_ATOMS: atom_id res chain seq x y z
N MET A 1 40.41 21.53 12.67
CA MET A 1 41.35 22.65 12.57
C MET A 1 41.17 23.30 11.22
N ASP A 2 40.38 24.33 11.03
CA ASP A 2 39.26 24.96 11.73
C ASP A 2 39.02 26.20 10.87
N GLU A 3 37.85 26.32 10.25
CA GLU A 3 37.36 27.62 9.79
C GLU A 3 35.84 27.54 9.76
N CYS A 4 35.28 27.46 10.96
CA CYS A 4 33.89 27.80 11.22
C CYS A 4 33.91 28.82 12.36
N GLU A 5 34.30 30.04 12.03
CA GLU A 5 34.19 31.17 12.94
C GLU A 5 32.90 31.95 12.63
N ARG A 6 31.95 31.78 13.56
CA ARG A 6 30.93 32.75 14.01
C ARG A 6 30.19 33.56 12.94
N ALA A 7 28.94 33.18 12.71
CA ALA A 7 27.85 34.14 12.52
C ALA A 7 26.67 33.75 13.40
N ALA A 8 26.52 34.49 14.51
CA ALA A 8 25.33 34.52 15.31
C ALA A 8 24.27 35.32 14.53
N ASP A 9 23.38 34.61 13.84
CA ASP A 9 22.00 35.02 13.58
C ASP A 9 21.31 33.89 12.81
N GLY A 10 20.22 33.37 13.38
CA GLY A 10 19.51 32.17 12.95
C GLY A 10 18.85 32.27 11.58
N LYS A 11 19.64 32.22 10.52
CA LYS A 11 19.18 31.95 9.15
C LYS A 11 19.93 30.73 8.62
N ILE A 12 19.22 29.60 8.61
CA ILE A 12 19.67 28.38 7.94
C ILE A 12 19.97 28.73 6.49
N CYS A 13 21.24 28.56 6.12
CA CYS A 13 21.73 28.79 4.78
C CYS A 13 21.09 27.76 3.84
N SER A 14 20.03 28.15 3.10
CA SER A 14 19.50 27.34 2.01
C SER A 14 20.39 27.55 0.78
N SER A 15 21.58 26.93 0.74
CA SER A 15 22.40 26.95 -0.46
C SER A 15 21.95 25.83 -1.40
N ASP A 16 21.30 26.22 -2.49
CA ASP A 16 21.53 25.71 -3.84
C ASP A 16 21.94 24.24 -3.99
N TYR A 17 20.93 23.37 -4.18
CA TYR A 17 21.13 22.07 -4.83
C TYR A 17 20.52 22.09 -6.24
N TRP A 18 21.10 22.89 -7.13
CA TRP A 18 20.96 22.74 -8.58
C TRP A 18 22.16 21.97 -9.15
N VAL A 19 22.30 20.69 -8.76
CA VAL A 19 23.14 19.76 -9.53
C VAL A 19 22.27 19.15 -10.62
N ALA A 20 22.25 19.83 -11.77
CA ALA A 20 21.71 19.29 -13.01
C ALA A 20 22.56 18.08 -13.46
N ARG A 21 22.22 16.88 -13.00
CA ARG A 21 22.71 15.62 -13.58
C ARG A 21 21.73 15.12 -14.64
N LYS A 22 22.29 14.72 -15.79
CA LYS A 22 21.61 14.08 -16.93
C LYS A 22 20.61 13.03 -16.44
N GLY A 23 19.34 13.21 -16.77
CA GLY A 23 18.26 12.26 -16.47
C GLY A 23 17.07 12.82 -15.69
N SER A 24 17.07 14.10 -15.28
CA SER A 24 15.87 14.67 -14.63
C SER A 24 14.75 14.89 -15.66
N VAL A 25 13.60 14.25 -15.44
CA VAL A 25 12.35 14.62 -16.12
C VAL A 25 12.16 16.13 -15.99
N GLY A 26 11.88 16.83 -17.10
CA GLY A 26 11.67 18.27 -17.07
C GLY A 26 10.56 18.65 -16.09
N LYS A 27 10.66 19.80 -15.42
CA LYS A 27 9.73 20.22 -14.33
C LYS A 27 8.25 20.06 -14.71
N SER A 28 7.88 20.43 -15.94
CA SER A 28 6.51 20.28 -16.45
C SER A 28 6.07 18.82 -16.59
N ALA A 29 6.94 17.95 -17.08
CA ALA A 29 6.66 16.53 -17.21
C ALA A 29 6.60 15.83 -15.83
N ALA A 30 7.46 16.20 -14.88
CA ALA A 30 7.40 15.69 -13.51
C ALA A 30 6.08 16.11 -12.82
N ARG A 31 5.66 17.37 -12.99
CA ARG A 31 4.36 17.85 -12.49
C ARG A 31 3.20 17.07 -13.10
N PHE A 32 3.23 16.86 -14.42
CA PHE A 32 2.21 16.06 -15.11
C PHE A 32 2.13 14.64 -14.55
N LEU A 33 3.28 13.94 -14.44
CA LEU A 33 3.36 12.59 -13.88
C LEU A 33 2.77 12.50 -12.47
N ARG A 34 3.08 13.45 -11.58
CA ARG A 34 2.54 13.47 -10.22
C ARG A 34 1.02 13.61 -10.17
N MET A 35 0.44 14.35 -11.12
CA MET A 35 -1.01 14.53 -11.22
C MET A 35 -1.71 13.30 -11.79
N VAL A 36 -1.13 12.65 -12.80
CA VAL A 36 -1.78 11.53 -13.49
C VAL A 36 -1.48 10.17 -12.87
N ALA A 37 -0.45 10.06 -12.02
CA ALA A 37 0.03 8.79 -11.49
C ALA A 37 -1.07 7.96 -10.81
N TYR A 38 -1.83 8.58 -9.90
CA TYR A 38 -2.88 7.91 -9.16
C TYR A 38 -4.15 7.69 -10.00
N PRO A 39 -4.68 8.68 -10.74
CA PRO A 39 -5.80 8.45 -11.66
C PRO A 39 -5.54 7.36 -12.71
N ALA A 40 -4.31 7.27 -13.23
CA ALA A 40 -3.94 6.22 -14.18
C ALA A 40 -3.94 4.83 -13.53
N LEU A 41 -3.49 4.72 -12.27
CA LEU A 41 -3.56 3.47 -11.52
C LEU A 41 -5.02 3.04 -11.28
N LEU A 42 -5.88 3.96 -10.85
CA LEU A 42 -7.31 3.68 -10.67
C LEU A 42 -7.99 3.30 -11.98
N LEU A 43 -7.67 3.97 -13.08
CA LEU A 43 -8.17 3.62 -14.39
C LEU A 43 -7.73 2.21 -14.80
N ALA A 44 -6.48 1.83 -14.52
CA ALA A 44 -5.99 0.48 -14.79
C ALA A 44 -6.76 -0.58 -13.97
N VAL A 45 -7.01 -0.34 -12.67
CA VAL A 45 -7.86 -1.21 -11.82
C VAL A 45 -9.24 -1.38 -12.44
N ILE A 46 -9.89 -0.28 -12.83
CA ILE A 46 -11.25 -0.30 -13.39
C ILE A 46 -11.26 -1.06 -14.72
N LEU A 47 -10.34 -0.74 -15.64
CA LEU A 47 -10.29 -1.38 -16.95
C LEU A 47 -10.03 -2.88 -16.80
N VAL A 48 -9.00 -3.28 -16.06
CA VAL A 48 -8.67 -4.70 -15.86
C VAL A 48 -9.81 -5.43 -15.15
N GLY A 49 -10.41 -4.84 -14.11
CA GLY A 49 -11.56 -5.43 -13.43
C GLY A 49 -12.76 -5.63 -14.36
N VAL A 50 -13.12 -4.61 -15.15
CA VAL A 50 -14.23 -4.69 -16.11
C VAL A 50 -13.97 -5.75 -17.18
N PHE A 51 -12.77 -5.78 -17.77
CA PHE A 51 -12.42 -6.77 -18.78
C PHE A 51 -12.36 -8.18 -18.20
N ALA A 52 -11.75 -8.36 -17.03
CA ALA A 52 -11.66 -9.66 -16.37
C ALA A 52 -13.05 -10.24 -16.07
N VAL A 53 -13.97 -9.42 -15.56
CA VAL A 53 -15.35 -9.85 -15.28
C VAL A 53 -16.12 -10.14 -16.56
N ARG A 54 -16.06 -9.25 -17.57
CA ARG A 54 -16.82 -9.44 -18.83
C ARG A 54 -16.33 -10.62 -19.66
N GLN A 55 -15.02 -10.81 -19.72
CA GLN A 55 -14.39 -11.88 -20.50
C GLN A 55 -14.18 -13.16 -19.69
N LYS A 56 -14.60 -13.18 -18.42
CA LYS A 56 -14.44 -14.31 -17.49
C LYS A 56 -12.99 -14.81 -17.44
N TRP A 57 -12.04 -13.88 -17.37
CA TRP A 57 -10.64 -14.22 -17.22
C TRP A 57 -10.40 -14.92 -15.88
N ASP A 58 -9.49 -15.88 -15.88
CA ASP A 58 -9.13 -16.64 -14.69
C ASP A 58 -8.42 -15.74 -13.66
N PRO A 59 -8.98 -15.56 -12.44
CA PRO A 59 -8.36 -14.79 -11.36
C PRO A 59 -6.92 -15.23 -11.02
N ALA A 60 -6.60 -16.52 -11.22
CA ALA A 60 -5.28 -17.08 -10.93
C ALA A 60 -4.18 -16.49 -11.83
N TRP A 61 -4.54 -15.99 -13.01
CA TRP A 61 -3.62 -15.31 -13.93
C TRP A 61 -3.76 -13.79 -13.84
N VAL A 62 -4.99 -13.28 -13.79
CA VAL A 62 -5.25 -11.83 -13.78
C VAL A 62 -4.59 -11.16 -12.58
N SER A 63 -4.78 -11.70 -11.38
CA SER A 63 -4.32 -11.06 -10.14
C SER A 63 -2.79 -10.92 -10.06
N PRO A 64 -1.98 -11.99 -10.26
CA PRO A 64 -0.52 -11.85 -10.19
C PRO A 64 0.05 -11.03 -11.35
N LEU A 65 -0.48 -11.17 -12.58
CA LEU A 65 0.01 -10.38 -13.72
C LEU A 65 -0.30 -8.88 -13.55
N PHE A 66 -1.51 -8.57 -13.07
CA PHE A 66 -1.88 -7.20 -12.72
C PHE A 66 -0.95 -6.64 -11.64
N LEU A 67 -0.72 -7.39 -10.57
CA LEU A 67 0.17 -6.98 -9.49
C LEU A 67 1.59 -6.70 -9.98
N LEU A 68 2.17 -7.59 -10.80
CA LEU A 68 3.49 -7.35 -11.40
C LEU A 68 3.50 -6.08 -12.27
N GLY A 69 2.40 -5.81 -12.99
CA GLY A 69 2.21 -4.57 -13.73
C GLY A 69 2.18 -3.33 -12.83
N VAL A 70 1.46 -3.38 -11.71
CA VAL A 70 1.42 -2.29 -10.71
C VAL A 70 2.81 -2.04 -10.12
N ILE A 71 3.52 -3.11 -9.73
CA ILE A 71 4.89 -2.99 -9.18
C ILE A 71 5.80 -2.34 -10.22
N ALA A 72 5.79 -2.82 -11.47
CA ALA A 72 6.62 -2.26 -12.54
C ALA A 72 6.30 -0.78 -12.80
N TYR A 73 5.02 -0.42 -12.82
CA TYR A 73 4.55 0.94 -12.97
C TYR A 73 5.05 1.85 -11.84
N LEU A 74 4.92 1.42 -10.59
CA LEU A 74 5.35 2.20 -9.43
C LEU A 74 6.88 2.28 -9.32
N VAL A 75 7.62 1.21 -9.62
CA VAL A 75 9.09 1.24 -9.70
C VAL A 75 9.56 2.25 -10.74
N LEU A 76 8.88 2.32 -11.90
CA LEU A 76 9.17 3.34 -12.91
C LEU A 76 8.92 4.75 -12.35
N LEU A 77 7.79 4.97 -11.67
CA LEU A 77 7.48 6.26 -11.06
C LEU A 77 8.46 6.65 -9.95
N GLU A 78 8.94 5.71 -9.12
CA GLU A 78 9.98 5.97 -8.12
C GLU A 78 11.27 6.48 -8.75
N ARG A 79 11.58 6.09 -10.00
CA ARG A 79 12.74 6.63 -10.73
C ARG A 79 12.47 8.02 -11.31
N LEU A 80 11.25 8.27 -11.78
CA LEU A 80 10.89 9.50 -12.51
C LEU A 80 10.50 10.66 -11.58
N ILE A 81 9.77 10.37 -10.50
CA ILE A 81 9.20 11.33 -9.55
C ILE A 81 9.38 10.88 -8.09
N PRO A 82 10.61 10.53 -7.64
CA PRO A 82 10.84 10.08 -6.26
C PRO A 82 10.40 11.12 -5.23
N TYR A 83 9.87 10.65 -4.10
CA TYR A 83 9.72 11.48 -2.90
C TYR A 83 11.10 11.80 -2.32
N ASP A 84 11.90 10.77 -2.04
CA ASP A 84 13.31 10.90 -1.64
C ASP A 84 14.21 10.02 -2.54
N ARG A 85 15.24 10.61 -3.13
CA ARG A 85 16.20 9.89 -4.00
C ARG A 85 17.09 8.92 -3.23
N ASN A 86 17.31 9.15 -1.94
CA ASN A 86 18.13 8.30 -1.07
C ASN A 86 17.40 7.02 -0.64
N TRP A 87 16.09 6.95 -0.92
CA TRP A 87 15.23 5.82 -0.58
C TRP A 87 15.15 4.75 -1.68
N HIS A 88 15.95 4.89 -2.75
CA HIS A 88 16.08 3.84 -3.76
C HIS A 88 16.81 2.62 -3.19
N PRO A 89 16.25 1.41 -3.34
CA PRO A 89 16.91 0.22 -2.79
C PRO A 89 18.22 -0.10 -3.53
N GLY A 90 19.25 -0.42 -2.76
CA GLY A 90 20.51 -0.98 -3.24
C GLY A 90 20.38 -2.46 -3.62
N LYS A 91 21.44 -3.04 -4.18
CA LYS A 91 21.44 -4.44 -4.66
C LYS A 91 21.08 -5.46 -3.56
N ARG A 92 21.57 -5.24 -2.34
CA ARG A 92 21.29 -6.12 -1.20
C ARG A 92 19.82 -6.05 -0.77
N GLU A 93 19.27 -4.84 -0.71
CA GLU A 93 17.87 -4.60 -0.36
C GLU A 93 16.95 -5.24 -1.41
N TRP A 94 17.19 -5.02 -2.71
CA TRP A 94 16.44 -5.70 -3.78
C TRP A 94 16.42 -7.22 -3.64
N ARG A 95 17.57 -7.84 -3.32
CA ARG A 95 17.64 -9.29 -3.11
C ARG A 95 16.80 -9.74 -1.91
N LEU A 96 16.87 -9.01 -0.80
CA LEU A 96 16.11 -9.33 0.40
C LEU A 96 14.61 -9.11 0.18
N TYR A 97 14.21 -7.97 -0.38
CA TYR A 97 12.82 -7.67 -0.72
C TYR A 97 12.24 -8.71 -1.68
N GLY A 98 13.02 -9.18 -2.66
CA GLY A 98 12.61 -10.28 -3.54
C GLY A 98 12.32 -11.59 -2.78
N ILE A 99 13.16 -11.96 -1.82
CA ILE A 99 12.92 -13.15 -0.97
C ILE A 99 11.66 -12.97 -0.13
N TYR A 100 11.52 -11.82 0.54
CA TYR A 100 10.33 -11.51 1.34
C TYR A 100 9.06 -11.45 0.51
N PHE A 101 9.13 -10.94 -0.73
CA PHE A 101 8.00 -10.96 -1.65
C PHE A 101 7.55 -12.40 -1.94
N LEU A 102 8.47 -13.32 -2.23
CA LEU A 102 8.13 -14.73 -2.45
C LEU A 102 7.53 -15.37 -1.19
N LEU A 103 8.06 -15.05 -0.01
CA LEU A 103 7.50 -15.51 1.27
C LEU A 103 6.09 -14.96 1.51
N THR A 104 5.86 -13.68 1.22
CA THR A 104 4.55 -13.04 1.29
C THR A 104 3.57 -13.68 0.30
N MET A 105 3.99 -13.99 -0.93
CA MET A 105 3.16 -14.72 -1.89
C MET A 105 2.82 -16.13 -1.41
N ALA A 106 3.79 -16.86 -0.84
CA ALA A 106 3.55 -18.18 -0.26
C ALA A 106 2.57 -18.11 0.92
N GLY A 107 2.71 -17.13 1.81
CA GLY A 107 1.78 -16.88 2.92
C GLY A 107 0.37 -16.53 2.42
N SER A 108 0.27 -15.71 1.38
CA SER A 108 -1.00 -15.34 0.75
C SER A 108 -1.70 -16.57 0.16
N GLY A 109 -0.96 -17.43 -0.53
CA GLY A 109 -1.48 -18.70 -1.08
C GLY A 109 -1.90 -19.68 0.01
N LEU A 110 -1.15 -19.78 1.10
CA LEU A 110 -1.54 -20.59 2.26
C LEU A 110 -2.83 -20.07 2.91
N ALA A 111 -2.98 -18.75 3.07
CA ALA A 111 -4.20 -18.14 3.59
C ALA A 111 -5.42 -18.48 2.72
N GLN A 112 -5.26 -18.33 1.40
CA GLN A 112 -6.30 -18.67 0.42
C GLN A 112 -6.72 -20.14 0.51
N LEU A 113 -5.74 -21.05 0.60
CA LEU A 113 -6.02 -22.48 0.76
C LEU A 113 -6.80 -22.78 2.04
N LEU A 114 -6.38 -22.22 3.17
CA LEU A 114 -7.05 -22.43 4.46
C LEU A 114 -8.49 -21.90 4.46
N VAL A 115 -8.71 -20.71 3.89
CA VAL A 115 -10.06 -20.14 3.77
C VAL A 115 -10.92 -20.96 2.82
N ALA A 116 -10.39 -21.39 1.68
CA ALA A 116 -11.12 -22.25 0.74
C ALA A 116 -11.55 -23.57 1.39
N LEU A 117 -10.68 -24.19 2.19
CA LEU A 117 -11.02 -25.40 2.95
C LEU A 117 -12.10 -25.10 4.01
N ALA A 118 -11.98 -24.01 4.77
CA ALA A 118 -12.95 -23.64 5.79
C ALA A 118 -14.33 -23.34 5.21
N ILE A 119 -14.40 -22.62 4.09
CA ILE A 119 -15.65 -22.26 3.41
C ILE A 119 -16.26 -23.45 2.68
N GLY A 120 -15.45 -24.34 2.10
CA GLY A 120 -15.93 -25.59 1.51
C GLY A 120 -16.69 -26.49 2.50
N LEU A 121 -16.47 -26.30 3.81
CA LEU A 121 -17.18 -27.00 4.88
C LEU A 121 -18.48 -26.30 5.32
N ILE A 122 -18.65 -25.00 5.03
CA ILE A 122 -19.73 -24.15 5.58
C ILE A 122 -20.65 -23.60 4.48
N SER A 123 -20.21 -23.64 3.22
CA SER A 123 -20.92 -23.34 1.96
C SER A 123 -22.04 -22.30 2.06
N PRO A 124 -21.74 -21.00 2.23
CA PRO A 124 -22.74 -19.97 1.99
C PRO A 124 -23.09 -19.94 0.49
N ALA A 125 -24.38 -19.77 0.18
CA ALA A 125 -24.81 -19.50 -1.19
C ALA A 125 -24.17 -18.19 -1.67
N GLU A 126 -23.66 -18.15 -2.91
CA GLU A 126 -23.23 -16.89 -3.52
C GLU A 126 -24.49 -15.98 -3.60
N PRO A 127 -24.53 -14.83 -2.90
CA PRO A 127 -25.54 -13.81 -3.08
C PRO A 127 -25.56 -13.42 -4.55
N THR A 128 -26.75 -13.20 -5.07
CA THR A 128 -26.98 -12.79 -6.46
C THR A 128 -27.40 -11.32 -6.48
N TYR A 129 -26.69 -10.48 -5.73
CA TYR A 129 -26.92 -9.04 -5.81
C TYR A 129 -26.18 -8.46 -7.02
N HIS A 130 -26.65 -7.32 -7.50
CA HIS A 130 -25.97 -6.63 -8.59
C HIS A 130 -24.56 -6.20 -8.15
N LEU A 131 -23.56 -6.34 -9.02
CA LEU A 131 -22.16 -6.02 -8.71
C LEU A 131 -21.96 -4.57 -8.22
N GLY A 132 -22.83 -3.65 -8.61
CA GLY A 132 -22.83 -2.27 -8.11
C GLY A 132 -23.10 -2.13 -6.61
N ILE A 133 -23.68 -3.14 -5.96
CA ILE A 133 -23.87 -3.22 -4.50
C ILE A 133 -22.78 -4.09 -3.88
N GLU A 134 -22.46 -5.23 -4.52
CA GLU A 134 -21.50 -6.17 -3.98
C GLU A 134 -20.08 -5.61 -3.94
N ILE A 135 -19.64 -4.86 -4.96
CA ILE A 135 -18.27 -4.30 -4.98
C ILE A 135 -18.07 -3.30 -3.84
N PRO A 136 -18.93 -2.27 -3.63
CA PRO A 136 -18.81 -1.40 -2.46
C PRO A 136 -18.93 -2.16 -1.13
N GLY A 137 -19.84 -3.13 -1.02
CA GLY A 137 -20.00 -3.94 0.17
C GLY A 137 -18.73 -4.75 0.50
N ALA A 138 -18.19 -5.46 -0.49
CA ALA A 138 -16.96 -6.23 -0.36
C ALA A 138 -15.77 -5.32 -0.03
N LEU A 139 -15.68 -4.15 -0.66
CA LEU A 139 -14.62 -3.20 -0.36
C LEU A 139 -14.70 -2.74 1.10
N LEU A 140 -15.88 -2.34 1.58
CA LEU A 140 -16.05 -1.89 2.96
C LEU A 140 -15.79 -3.02 3.98
N THR A 141 -16.29 -4.23 3.72
CA THR A 141 -16.07 -5.39 4.60
C THR A 141 -14.59 -5.78 4.65
N GLY A 142 -13.94 -5.92 3.49
CA GLY A 142 -12.54 -6.32 3.41
C GLY A 142 -11.62 -5.25 4.00
N SER A 143 -11.88 -3.98 3.69
CA SER A 143 -11.14 -2.84 4.21
C SER A 143 -11.26 -2.73 5.73
N LEU A 144 -12.47 -2.91 6.30
CA LEU A 144 -12.66 -2.93 7.76
C LEU A 144 -11.88 -4.08 8.42
N ALA A 145 -11.95 -5.29 7.86
CA ALA A 145 -11.22 -6.44 8.39
C ALA A 145 -9.69 -6.19 8.35
N SER A 146 -9.19 -5.65 7.23
CA SER A 146 -7.78 -5.29 7.07
C SER A 146 -7.35 -4.24 8.07
N TYR A 147 -8.14 -3.15 8.21
CA TYR A 147 -7.90 -2.08 9.17
C TYR A 147 -7.83 -2.61 10.60
N LEU A 148 -8.77 -3.47 11.01
CA LEU A 148 -8.81 -4.00 12.37
C LEU A 148 -7.59 -4.86 12.68
N VAL A 149 -7.21 -5.76 11.77
CA VAL A 149 -6.01 -6.59 11.97
C VAL A 149 -4.76 -5.74 12.02
N HIS A 150 -4.63 -4.76 11.12
CA HIS A 150 -3.49 -3.87 11.09
C HIS A 150 -3.37 -3.07 12.39
N ARG A 151 -4.46 -2.43 12.84
CA ARG A 151 -4.51 -1.69 14.10
C ARG A 151 -4.19 -2.58 15.31
N LEU A 152 -4.70 -3.81 15.33
CA LEU A 152 -4.38 -4.78 16.39
C LEU A 152 -2.89 -5.18 16.35
N GLY A 153 -2.30 -5.31 15.16
CA GLY A 153 -0.86 -5.51 14.95
C GLY A 153 -0.01 -4.45 15.63
N HIS A 154 -0.45 -3.19 15.63
CA HIS A 154 0.23 -2.07 16.29
C HIS A 154 -0.05 -1.95 17.78
N ARG A 155 -1.18 -2.48 18.27
CA ARG A 155 -1.60 -2.32 19.68
C ARG A 155 -1.36 -3.52 20.56
N ASN A 156 -1.24 -4.71 19.99
CA ASN A 156 -1.02 -5.95 20.73
C ASN A 156 0.46 -6.37 20.63
N PRO A 157 1.19 -6.52 21.75
CA PRO A 157 2.61 -6.87 21.73
C PRO A 157 2.95 -8.21 21.05
N VAL A 158 2.03 -9.18 21.04
CA VAL A 158 2.24 -10.47 20.37
C VAL A 158 2.10 -10.32 18.86
N LEU A 159 1.04 -9.66 18.40
CA LEU A 159 0.83 -9.39 16.97
C LEU A 159 1.92 -8.46 16.41
N TRP A 160 2.40 -7.51 17.22
CA TRP A 160 3.52 -6.64 16.86
C TRP A 160 4.82 -7.41 16.55
N ARG A 161 5.07 -8.56 17.19
CA ARG A 161 6.26 -9.37 16.88
C ARG A 161 6.21 -9.95 15.46
N LEU A 162 5.02 -10.06 14.88
CA LEU A 162 4.81 -10.47 13.49
C LEU A 162 4.78 -9.24 12.59
N HIS A 163 3.88 -8.30 12.88
CA HIS A 163 3.66 -7.12 12.07
C HIS A 163 4.87 -6.17 12.04
N GLY A 164 5.60 -6.03 13.14
CA GLY A 164 6.80 -5.19 13.23
C GLY A 164 7.92 -5.57 12.26
N VAL A 165 7.92 -6.79 11.70
CA VAL A 165 8.83 -7.16 10.59
C VAL A 165 8.61 -6.25 9.38
N HIS A 166 7.36 -5.84 9.14
CA HIS A 166 6.99 -4.90 8.08
C HIS A 166 7.56 -3.50 8.28
N HIS A 167 7.75 -3.09 9.53
CA HIS A 167 8.29 -1.79 9.93
C HIS A 167 9.82 -1.79 10.08
N VAL A 168 10.50 -2.92 9.82
CA VAL A 168 11.98 -2.99 9.85
C VAL A 168 12.67 -2.12 8.80
N PRO A 169 12.18 -2.04 7.54
CA PRO A 169 12.83 -1.19 6.55
C PRO A 169 12.76 0.30 6.91
N GLU A 170 13.91 0.95 7.06
CA GLU A 170 14.03 2.39 7.40
C GLU A 170 13.48 3.34 6.32
N LYS A 171 13.21 2.84 5.11
CA LYS A 171 12.86 3.62 3.92
C LYS A 171 11.66 3.00 3.24
N VAL A 172 10.56 3.74 3.14
CA VAL A 172 9.33 3.27 2.47
C VAL A 172 9.49 3.34 0.95
N ASN A 173 9.37 2.20 0.27
CA ASN A 173 9.40 2.09 -1.19
C ASN A 173 8.54 0.90 -1.65
N VAL A 174 8.13 0.88 -2.92
CA VAL A 174 7.21 -0.11 -3.50
C VAL A 174 7.63 -1.55 -3.23
N ALA A 175 8.94 -1.83 -3.22
CA ALA A 175 9.46 -3.18 -3.05
C ALA A 175 9.36 -3.66 -1.60
N ASN A 176 9.43 -2.75 -0.63
CA ASN A 176 9.40 -3.11 0.78
C ASN A 176 7.99 -3.42 1.30
N ASN A 177 6.93 -3.11 0.54
CA ASN A 177 5.56 -3.56 0.83
C ASN A 177 5.48 -5.09 1.02
N GLY A 178 6.35 -5.83 0.33
CA GLY A 178 6.44 -7.29 0.42
C GLY A 178 7.21 -7.81 1.64
N VAL A 179 7.83 -6.95 2.46
CA VAL A 179 8.54 -7.34 3.67
C VAL A 179 7.52 -7.60 4.76
N ASN A 180 7.13 -8.85 4.94
CA ASN A 180 6.16 -9.25 5.96
C ASN A 180 6.57 -10.58 6.58
N HIS A 181 6.17 -10.79 7.83
CA HIS A 181 6.23 -12.12 8.42
C HIS A 181 5.14 -13.01 7.79
N VAL A 182 5.46 -14.25 7.42
CA VAL A 182 4.51 -15.16 6.74
C VAL A 182 3.22 -15.34 7.54
N LEU A 183 3.32 -15.53 8.86
CA LEU A 183 2.14 -15.63 9.73
C LEU A 183 1.33 -14.32 9.79
N ASP A 184 1.96 -13.15 9.67
CA ASP A 184 1.24 -11.87 9.63
C ASP A 184 0.34 -11.82 8.39
N ILE A 185 0.88 -12.23 7.24
CA ILE A 185 0.13 -12.33 5.98
C ILE A 185 -0.99 -13.36 6.07
N VAL A 186 -0.72 -14.55 6.63
CA VAL A 186 -1.75 -15.59 6.78
C VAL A 186 -2.90 -15.10 7.65
N LEU A 187 -2.60 -14.41 8.75
CA LEU A 187 -3.60 -13.85 9.64
C LEU A 187 -4.37 -12.71 8.96
N ALA A 188 -3.67 -11.70 8.44
CA ALA A 188 -4.29 -10.51 7.85
C ALA A 188 -5.12 -10.85 6.61
N GLN A 189 -4.52 -11.52 5.62
CA GLN A 189 -5.26 -11.88 4.41
C GLN A 189 -6.27 -12.99 4.66
N GLY A 190 -5.99 -13.94 5.56
CA GLY A 190 -6.93 -14.99 5.91
C GLY A 190 -8.20 -14.43 6.54
N LEU A 191 -8.08 -13.48 7.48
CA LEU A 191 -9.24 -12.84 8.10
C LEU A 191 -10.03 -11.98 7.12
N VAL A 192 -9.36 -11.23 6.23
CA VAL A 192 -10.03 -10.47 5.16
C VAL A 192 -10.82 -11.41 4.24
N GLN A 193 -10.18 -12.45 3.73
CA GLN A 193 -10.82 -13.41 2.82
C GLN A 193 -11.95 -14.18 3.51
N LEU A 194 -11.76 -14.58 4.76
CA LEU A 194 -12.79 -15.24 5.55
C LEU A 194 -13.99 -14.31 5.76
N ALA A 195 -13.77 -13.03 6.09
CA ALA A 195 -14.85 -12.07 6.26
C ALA A 195 -15.65 -11.88 4.96
N LEU A 196 -14.97 -11.74 3.82
CA LEU A 196 -15.63 -11.63 2.51
C LEU A 196 -16.45 -12.89 2.18
N ALA A 197 -15.89 -14.07 2.45
CA ALA A 197 -16.55 -15.34 2.17
C ALA A 197 -17.73 -15.64 3.12
N LEU A 198 -17.65 -15.25 4.39
CA LEU A 198 -18.75 -15.41 5.35
C LEU A 198 -19.93 -14.49 5.05
N VAL A 199 -19.69 -13.27 4.58
CA VAL A 199 -20.76 -12.40 4.05
C VAL A 199 -21.29 -12.93 2.72
N GLY A 200 -20.46 -13.66 1.98
CA GLY A 200 -20.84 -14.41 0.80
C GLY A 200 -20.51 -13.74 -0.52
N PHE A 201 -19.86 -12.57 -0.57
CA PHE A 201 -19.68 -11.80 -1.81
C PHE A 201 -19.22 -12.63 -3.02
N SER A 202 -19.81 -12.35 -4.19
CA SER A 202 -19.52 -13.12 -5.40
C SER A 202 -18.03 -13.03 -5.79
N ARG A 203 -17.54 -14.07 -6.46
CA ARG A 203 -16.15 -14.13 -6.93
C ARG A 203 -15.76 -12.94 -7.81
N PRO A 204 -16.60 -12.43 -8.74
CA PRO A 204 -16.31 -11.21 -9.48
C PRO A 204 -16.15 -9.98 -8.59
N ALA A 205 -16.98 -9.80 -7.56
CA ALA A 205 -16.85 -8.69 -6.63
C ALA A 205 -15.53 -8.77 -5.83
N VAL A 206 -15.22 -9.96 -5.30
CA VAL A 206 -13.96 -10.24 -4.59
C VAL A 206 -12.74 -10.01 -5.49
N LEU A 207 -12.79 -10.42 -6.75
CA LEU A 207 -11.73 -10.17 -7.73
C LEU A 207 -11.49 -8.67 -7.91
N VAL A 208 -12.54 -7.89 -8.20
CA VAL A 208 -12.41 -6.44 -8.45
C VAL A 208 -11.87 -5.72 -7.22
N VAL A 209 -12.38 -6.06 -6.03
CA VAL A 209 -11.87 -5.49 -4.76
C VAL A 209 -10.42 -5.91 -4.52
N GLY A 210 -10.07 -7.17 -4.78
CA GLY A 210 -8.69 -7.65 -4.65
C GLY A 210 -7.71 -6.90 -5.56
N LEU A 211 -8.09 -6.58 -6.79
CA LEU A 211 -7.28 -5.75 -7.69
C LEU A 211 -7.08 -4.34 -7.13
N PHE A 212 -8.14 -3.71 -6.62
CA PHE A 212 -8.06 -2.38 -6.02
C PHE A 212 -7.17 -2.38 -4.77
N VAL A 213 -7.39 -3.30 -3.84
CA VAL A 213 -6.63 -3.38 -2.57
C VAL A 213 -5.16 -3.68 -2.85
N ALA A 214 -4.86 -4.58 -3.78
CA ALA A 214 -3.48 -4.85 -4.20
C ALA A 214 -2.83 -3.60 -4.81
N ALA A 215 -3.53 -2.89 -5.71
CA ALA A 215 -3.02 -1.65 -6.26
C ALA A 215 -2.77 -0.59 -5.17
N GLN A 216 -3.70 -0.45 -4.22
CA GLN A 216 -3.57 0.52 -3.14
C GLN A 216 -2.43 0.21 -2.18
N GLY A 217 -2.30 -1.03 -1.72
CA GLY A 217 -1.24 -1.42 -0.79
C GLY A 217 0.15 -1.11 -1.34
N TYR A 218 0.38 -1.34 -2.64
CA TYR A 218 1.64 -0.97 -3.28
C TYR A 218 1.76 0.54 -3.56
N PHE A 219 0.66 1.21 -3.90
CA PHE A 219 0.65 2.66 -4.10
C PHE A 219 1.06 3.39 -2.82
N VAL A 220 0.47 3.07 -1.67
CA VAL A 220 0.78 3.74 -0.40
C VAL A 220 2.21 3.51 0.06
N HIS A 221 2.84 2.40 -0.34
CA HIS A 221 4.27 2.15 -0.10
C HIS A 221 5.22 2.82 -1.08
N ALA A 222 4.74 3.36 -2.21
CA ALA A 222 5.62 3.86 -3.24
C ALA A 222 6.37 5.12 -2.80
N ASN A 223 7.69 5.15 -3.04
CA ASN A 223 8.55 6.30 -2.85
C ASN A 223 8.35 7.33 -3.98
N ILE A 224 7.14 7.88 -4.09
CA ILE A 224 6.74 8.82 -5.14
C ILE A 224 6.22 10.12 -4.52
N ASP A 225 6.57 11.27 -5.11
CA ASP A 225 6.06 12.60 -4.70
C ASP A 225 4.66 12.85 -5.30
N VAL A 226 3.75 11.89 -5.10
CA VAL A 226 2.33 12.01 -5.44
C VAL A 226 1.57 12.47 -4.21
N ARG A 227 0.74 13.49 -4.39
CA ARG A 227 -0.11 14.06 -3.35
C ARG A 227 -1.54 14.09 -3.84
N ILE A 228 -2.42 13.36 -3.18
CA ILE A 228 -3.85 13.25 -3.57
C ILE A 228 -4.73 14.28 -2.84
N GLY A 229 -4.13 15.10 -1.97
CA GLY A 229 -4.78 16.25 -1.35
C GLY A 229 -5.99 15.83 -0.51
N PRO A 230 -7.17 16.47 -0.68
CA PRO A 230 -8.37 16.13 0.09
C PRO A 230 -8.82 14.66 -0.04
N LEU A 231 -8.40 13.95 -1.09
CA LEU A 231 -8.69 12.51 -1.22
C LEU A 231 -8.05 11.68 -0.11
N ASN A 232 -7.02 12.18 0.58
CA ASN A 232 -6.42 11.55 1.76
C ASN A 232 -7.44 11.30 2.89
N HIS A 233 -8.58 12.00 2.91
CA HIS A 233 -9.65 11.74 3.88
C HIS A 233 -10.48 10.48 3.56
N LEU A 234 -10.41 9.98 2.33
CA LEU A 234 -11.16 8.82 1.87
C LEU A 234 -10.27 7.65 1.50
N LEU A 235 -9.13 7.92 0.87
CA LEU A 235 -8.20 6.96 0.31
C LEU A 235 -6.83 7.14 0.95
N ALA A 236 -6.21 6.04 1.33
CA ALA A 236 -4.85 6.06 1.84
C ALA A 236 -3.84 6.47 0.75
N SER A 237 -2.74 7.11 1.14
CA SER A 237 -1.71 7.56 0.21
C SER A 237 -0.29 7.39 0.75
N PRO A 238 0.73 7.55 -0.12
CA PRO A 238 2.12 7.61 0.31
C PRO A 238 2.40 8.64 1.40
N GLU A 239 1.65 9.74 1.45
CA GLU A 239 1.86 10.79 2.47
C GLU A 239 1.53 10.28 3.87
N GLN A 240 0.42 9.55 4.02
CA GLN A 240 -0.03 9.02 5.30
C GLN A 240 0.78 7.80 5.71
N HIS A 241 1.06 6.91 4.75
CA HIS A 241 1.73 5.65 5.04
C HIS A 241 3.21 5.81 5.38
N ARG A 242 3.89 6.85 4.84
CA ARG A 242 5.24 7.20 5.31
C ARG A 242 5.26 7.62 6.77
N LEU A 243 4.28 8.41 7.22
CA LEU A 243 4.16 8.80 8.62
C LEU A 243 3.81 7.61 9.52
N HIS A 244 2.97 6.71 9.02
CA HIS A 244 2.64 5.44 9.68
C HIS A 244 3.88 4.59 10.02
N HIS A 245 4.89 4.58 9.13
CA HIS A 245 6.17 3.89 9.32
C HIS A 245 7.17 4.67 10.19
N SER A 246 6.81 5.83 10.74
CA SER A 246 7.72 6.61 11.58
C SER A 246 8.04 5.90 12.90
N THR A 247 9.28 6.09 13.38
CA THR A 247 9.68 5.68 14.73
C THR A 247 9.10 6.59 15.83
N ASP A 248 8.56 7.76 15.49
CA ASP A 248 7.80 8.62 16.41
C ASP A 248 6.32 8.21 16.45
N LEU A 249 5.92 7.61 17.57
CA LEU A 249 4.55 7.14 17.81
C LEU A 249 3.50 8.26 17.78
N ALA A 250 3.90 9.53 17.93
CA ALA A 250 2.98 10.67 17.83
C ALA A 250 2.54 10.98 16.38
N GLU A 251 3.27 10.45 15.39
CA GLU A 251 2.92 10.54 13.97
C GLU A 251 2.65 9.20 13.28
N ALA A 252 3.05 8.06 13.90
CA ALA A 252 2.80 6.68 13.44
C ALA A 252 1.33 6.18 13.56
N GLY A 253 0.36 7.07 13.37
CA GLY A 253 -1.06 6.72 13.25
C GLY A 253 -1.39 6.16 11.85
N HIS A 254 -2.66 6.19 11.47
CA HIS A 254 -3.18 5.79 10.16
C HIS A 254 -3.00 4.30 9.80
N TYR A 255 -3.99 3.47 10.13
CA TYR A 255 -3.94 2.02 9.89
C TYR A 255 -4.67 1.57 8.62
N GLY A 256 -5.44 2.44 7.97
CA GLY A 256 -6.05 2.15 6.68
C GLY A 256 -5.01 2.11 5.57
N SER A 257 -4.94 1.00 4.83
CA SER A 257 -4.05 0.85 3.67
C SER A 257 -4.75 1.11 2.33
N ASP A 258 -6.09 1.11 2.32
CA ASP A 258 -6.93 1.40 1.16
C ASP A 258 -7.85 2.60 1.41
N LEU A 259 -8.67 2.54 2.46
CA LEU A 259 -9.66 3.54 2.86
C LEU A 259 -9.29 4.18 4.20
N SER A 260 -9.25 5.51 4.21
CA SER A 260 -8.96 6.30 5.41
C SER A 260 -10.20 6.59 6.26
N CYS A 261 -11.40 6.21 5.79
CA CYS A 261 -12.63 6.43 6.53
C CYS A 261 -12.65 5.68 7.88
N TRP A 262 -12.01 4.51 7.96
CA TRP A 262 -11.89 3.77 9.22
C TRP A 262 -11.02 4.47 10.24
N ASP A 263 -9.95 5.12 9.80
CA ASP A 263 -9.10 5.95 10.66
C ASP A 263 -9.85 7.15 11.24
N HIS A 264 -10.73 7.76 10.47
CA HIS A 264 -11.63 8.79 10.97
C HIS A 264 -12.62 8.22 11.99
N LEU A 265 -13.30 7.12 11.65
CA LEU A 265 -14.30 6.50 12.52
C LEU A 265 -13.72 6.06 13.87
N LEU A 266 -12.48 5.55 13.86
CA LEU A 266 -11.86 4.90 15.00
C LEU A 266 -10.75 5.74 15.66
N GLY A 267 -10.59 6.99 15.23
CA GLY A 267 -9.74 7.99 15.89
C GLY A 267 -8.23 7.72 15.75
N SER A 268 -7.79 7.25 14.58
CA SER A 268 -6.36 7.05 14.25
C SER A 268 -5.90 7.85 13.03
N PHE A 269 -6.75 8.74 12.50
CA PHE A 269 -6.41 9.53 11.33
C PHE A 269 -5.24 10.49 11.60
N THR A 270 -4.13 10.26 10.89
CA THR A 270 -2.95 11.14 10.89
C THR A 270 -2.61 11.52 9.46
N TRP A 271 -2.57 12.83 9.17
CA TRP A 271 -2.06 13.37 7.92
C TRP A 271 -1.46 14.75 8.18
N ARG A 272 -0.16 14.91 7.88
CA ARG A 272 0.58 16.17 8.03
C ARG A 272 1.24 16.49 6.69
N PRO A 273 0.60 17.27 5.80
CA PRO A 273 1.12 17.54 4.46
C PRO A 273 2.56 18.05 4.48
N GLY A 274 3.45 17.40 3.74
CA GLY A 274 4.86 17.78 3.64
C GLY A 274 5.73 17.45 4.87
N ARG A 275 5.20 16.76 5.88
CA ARG A 275 5.98 16.26 7.01
C ARG A 275 6.81 15.04 6.57
N GLU A 276 8.11 15.10 6.85
CA GLU A 276 9.00 13.94 6.76
C GLU A 276 8.85 13.09 8.03
N PRO A 277 8.79 11.74 7.91
CA PRO A 277 8.71 10.87 9.08
C PRO A 277 10.03 10.87 9.86
N ALA A 278 9.96 10.75 11.19
CA ALA A 278 11.14 10.43 11.98
C ALA A 278 11.68 9.04 11.62
N ALA A 279 13.01 8.96 11.44
CA ALA A 279 13.77 7.74 11.15
C ALA A 279 14.48 7.26 12.42
#